data_AF-A0A7W7FTB7-F1
#
_entry.id   AF-A0A7W7FTB7-F1
#
_cell.length_a   1.000
_cell.length_b   1.000
_cell.length_c   1.000
_cell.angle_alpha   90.00
_cell.angle_beta   90.00
_cell.angle_gamma   90.00
#
_symmetry.space_group_name_H-M   'P 1'
#
loop_
_entity.id
_entity.type
_entity.pdbx_description
1 polymer ?
#
loop_
_entity_poly.entity_id
_entity_poly.type
_entity_poly.pdbx_seq_one_letter_code
_entity_poly.pdbx_strand_id
1 'polypeptide(L)'
;MRISGVDRGVRISASDGVRISGRAGVRISGESGVRISGQAGVRISGADRGVRISGEAGVRISSDAGVRISGQAGVRISGQRGVRISAQDGVRISARDGVRISGEAGVRISARDGVRISAQDGVRISGQAGVRISAAERGVRISGADRGVRISAREGVRISGQHGVRISGHAGVRISARDGVRISAQAALAA
;
A
#
# COMPACT_ATOMS: atom_id res chain seq x y z
N MET A 1 9.08 -20.73 16.68
CA MET A 1 8.49 -21.92 16.02
C MET A 1 8.83 -21.97 14.52
N ARG A 2 9.22 -23.13 13.98
CA ARG A 2 9.47 -23.33 12.53
C ARG A 2 8.60 -24.48 12.00
N ILE A 3 7.92 -24.27 10.88
CA ILE A 3 7.05 -25.25 10.21
C ILE A 3 7.33 -25.24 8.71
N SER A 4 7.46 -26.42 8.10
CA SER A 4 7.72 -26.59 6.66
C SER A 4 6.85 -27.67 6.05
N GLY A 5 6.62 -27.63 4.74
CA GLY A 5 5.83 -28.63 4.02
C GLY A 5 4.33 -28.52 4.28
N VAL A 6 3.83 -27.30 4.47
CA VAL A 6 2.40 -27.09 4.78
C VAL A 6 1.57 -27.16 3.49
N ASP A 7 0.99 -28.32 3.22
CA ASP A 7 0.13 -28.58 2.05
C ASP A 7 -1.38 -28.44 2.34
N ARG A 8 -1.75 -28.26 3.61
CA ARG A 8 -3.13 -27.97 4.06
C ARG A 8 -3.15 -26.80 5.04
N GLY A 9 -4.33 -26.24 5.30
CA GLY A 9 -4.45 -25.06 6.16
C GLY A 9 -3.91 -25.27 7.58
N VAL A 10 -3.12 -24.32 8.09
CA VAL A 10 -2.52 -24.38 9.44
C VAL A 10 -2.98 -23.21 10.31
N ARG A 11 -3.24 -23.49 11.58
CA ARG A 11 -3.56 -22.50 12.61
C ARG A 11 -2.52 -22.55 13.72
N ILE A 12 -1.94 -21.40 14.04
CA ILE A 12 -0.88 -21.27 15.05
C ILE A 12 -1.23 -20.13 16.00
N SER A 13 -1.04 -20.39 17.30
CA SER A 13 -0.98 -19.38 18.33
C SER A 13 0.42 -19.39 18.93
N ALA A 14 1.13 -18.27 18.89
CA ALA A 14 2.49 -18.15 19.44
C ALA A 14 2.75 -16.72 19.86
N SER A 15 3.39 -16.49 21.00
CA SER A 15 3.80 -15.15 21.45
C SER A 15 4.93 -14.60 20.57
N ASP A 16 5.92 -15.42 20.22
CA ASP A 16 7.10 -14.98 19.47
C ASP A 16 7.57 -15.91 18.35
N GLY A 17 8.02 -15.29 17.26
CA GLY A 17 8.98 -15.88 16.32
C GLY A 17 8.44 -17.07 15.53
N VAL A 18 7.48 -16.83 14.64
CA VAL A 18 6.88 -17.86 13.77
C VAL A 18 7.51 -17.83 12.37
N ARG A 19 8.02 -18.98 11.90
CA ARG A 19 8.50 -19.17 10.52
C ARG A 19 7.76 -20.31 9.84
N ILE A 20 7.12 -20.05 8.71
CA ILE A 20 6.32 -21.05 7.98
C ILE A 20 6.68 -21.03 6.50
N SER A 21 6.78 -22.23 5.91
CA SER A 21 6.85 -22.42 4.45
C SER A 21 5.87 -23.49 3.98
N GLY A 22 5.05 -23.18 2.97
CA GLY A 22 4.11 -24.15 2.39
C GLY A 22 3.22 -23.58 1.28
N ARG A 23 2.33 -24.38 0.71
CA ARG A 23 1.45 -23.99 -0.41
C ARG A 23 0.06 -23.52 0.04
N ALA A 24 -0.39 -23.95 1.22
CA ALA A 24 -1.75 -23.72 1.72
C ALA A 24 -1.88 -22.58 2.73
N GLY A 25 -3.14 -22.26 3.07
CA GLY A 25 -3.52 -21.12 3.91
C GLY A 25 -2.97 -21.15 5.34
N VAL A 26 -2.49 -20.02 5.81
CA VAL A 26 -1.89 -19.86 7.15
C VAL A 26 -2.70 -18.87 7.97
N ARG A 27 -3.15 -19.30 9.16
CA ARG A 27 -3.72 -18.42 10.20
C ARG A 27 -2.78 -18.35 11.40
N ILE A 28 -2.37 -17.14 11.77
CA ILE A 28 -1.55 -16.90 12.96
C ILE A 28 -2.23 -15.88 13.86
N SER A 29 -2.26 -16.19 15.16
CA SER A 29 -2.48 -15.21 16.23
C SER A 29 -1.21 -15.14 17.08
N GLY A 30 -0.61 -13.96 17.23
CA GLY A 30 0.65 -13.86 17.96
C GLY A 30 1.24 -12.46 17.97
N GLU A 31 2.10 -12.18 18.95
CA GLU A 31 2.52 -10.83 19.32
C GLU A 31 3.70 -10.32 18.47
N SER A 32 4.72 -11.13 18.18
CA SER A 32 5.89 -10.61 17.47
C SER A 32 6.59 -11.59 16.51
N GLY A 33 7.10 -11.04 15.40
CA GLY A 33 8.07 -11.71 14.54
C GLY A 33 7.52 -12.85 13.69
N VAL A 34 6.67 -12.53 12.71
CA VAL A 34 6.10 -13.51 11.77
C VAL A 34 6.83 -13.49 10.43
N ARG A 35 7.28 -14.65 9.95
CA ARG A 35 7.79 -14.83 8.58
C ARG A 35 7.08 -15.98 7.88
N ILE A 36 6.48 -15.70 6.72
CA ILE A 36 5.78 -16.71 5.92
C ILE A 36 6.27 -16.66 4.47
N SER A 37 6.50 -17.83 3.90
CA SER A 37 6.71 -18.02 2.47
C SER A 37 5.70 -19.04 1.94
N GLY A 38 4.82 -18.67 1.02
CA GLY A 38 3.84 -19.63 0.49
C GLY A 38 2.93 -19.12 -0.60
N GLN A 39 2.16 -20.02 -1.22
CA GLN A 39 1.39 -19.68 -2.43
C GLN A 39 0.06 -18.99 -2.12
N ALA A 40 -0.73 -19.49 -1.16
CA ALA A 40 -2.09 -18.98 -0.94
C ALA A 40 -2.43 -18.65 0.52
N GLY A 41 -3.09 -17.51 0.73
CA GLY A 41 -4.01 -17.26 1.84
C GLY A 41 -3.37 -17.09 3.22
N VAL A 42 -2.82 -15.91 3.53
CA VAL A 42 -2.28 -15.59 4.85
C VAL A 42 -3.23 -14.70 5.64
N ARG A 43 -3.56 -15.09 6.87
CA ARG A 43 -4.26 -14.24 7.84
C ARG A 43 -3.49 -14.15 9.15
N ILE A 44 -3.09 -12.93 9.53
CA ILE A 44 -2.39 -12.64 10.77
C ILE A 44 -3.19 -11.63 11.58
N SER A 45 -3.36 -11.89 12.88
CA SER A 45 -3.97 -10.97 13.84
C SER A 45 -3.13 -10.88 15.11
N GLY A 46 -3.10 -9.68 15.72
CA GLY A 46 -2.46 -9.47 17.02
C GLY A 46 -0.95 -9.30 16.97
N ALA A 47 -0.36 -9.07 15.79
CA ALA A 47 1.08 -8.87 15.67
C ALA A 47 1.46 -7.43 16.04
N ASP A 48 2.03 -7.25 17.22
CA ASP A 48 2.57 -5.99 17.70
C ASP A 48 3.73 -5.51 16.82
N ARG A 49 4.61 -6.43 16.39
CA ARG A 49 5.79 -6.08 15.57
C ARG A 49 6.18 -7.14 14.54
N GLY A 50 6.51 -6.64 13.33
CA GLY A 50 7.40 -7.33 12.41
C GLY A 50 6.77 -8.52 11.70
N VAL A 51 6.01 -8.24 10.65
CA VAL A 51 5.44 -9.25 9.75
C VAL A 51 6.15 -9.22 8.41
N ARG A 52 6.65 -10.37 7.94
CA ARG A 52 7.20 -10.54 6.59
C ARG A 52 6.49 -11.67 5.87
N ILE A 53 5.95 -11.39 4.69
CA ILE A 53 5.27 -12.39 3.86
C ILE A 53 5.83 -12.31 2.45
N SER A 54 6.14 -13.48 1.87
CA SER A 54 6.38 -13.66 0.45
C SER A 54 5.38 -14.69 -0.07
N GLY A 55 4.58 -14.35 -1.09
CA GLY A 55 3.59 -15.29 -1.61
C GLY A 55 2.73 -14.79 -2.75
N GLU A 56 2.01 -15.68 -3.41
CA GLU A 56 1.29 -15.32 -4.65
C GLU A 56 -0.02 -14.56 -4.37
N ALA A 57 -0.89 -15.09 -3.49
CA ALA A 57 -2.23 -14.52 -3.34
C ALA A 57 -2.76 -14.42 -1.91
N GLY A 58 -3.50 -13.33 -1.64
CA GLY A 58 -4.46 -13.23 -0.54
C GLY A 58 -3.82 -13.07 0.83
N VAL A 59 -3.49 -11.83 1.20
CA VAL A 59 -2.90 -11.49 2.49
C VAL A 59 -3.84 -10.59 3.29
N ARG A 60 -4.13 -10.96 4.54
CA ARG A 60 -4.86 -10.13 5.51
C ARG A 60 -4.06 -10.01 6.79
N ILE A 61 -3.66 -8.79 7.15
CA ILE A 61 -2.87 -8.55 8.36
C ILE A 61 -3.54 -7.46 9.20
N SER A 62 -3.62 -7.73 10.50
CA SER A 62 -3.77 -6.68 11.51
C SER A 62 -2.53 -6.65 12.39
N SER A 63 -1.82 -5.53 12.40
CA SER A 63 -0.56 -5.39 13.15
C SER A 63 -0.30 -3.96 13.59
N ASP A 64 0.32 -3.75 14.75
CA ASP A 64 0.65 -2.39 15.19
C ASP A 64 1.83 -1.80 14.41
N ALA A 65 2.89 -2.58 14.16
CA ALA A 65 4.08 -2.06 13.47
C ALA A 65 4.75 -3.04 12.51
N GLY A 66 5.25 -2.49 11.40
CA GLY A 66 6.31 -3.09 10.58
C GLY A 66 5.84 -4.28 9.75
N VAL A 67 5.11 -4.00 8.67
CA VAL A 67 4.66 -5.01 7.70
C VAL A 67 5.46 -4.92 6.43
N ARG A 68 5.99 -6.05 5.95
CA ARG A 68 6.60 -6.19 4.63
C ARG A 68 5.96 -7.34 3.87
N ILE A 69 5.43 -7.05 2.69
CA ILE A 69 4.82 -8.05 1.81
C ILE A 69 5.45 -7.95 0.43
N SER A 70 5.77 -9.11 -0.14
CA SER A 70 6.03 -9.29 -1.56
C SER A 70 5.07 -10.34 -2.10
N GLY A 71 4.32 -10.01 -3.14
CA GLY A 71 3.40 -10.98 -3.73
C GLY A 71 2.79 -10.54 -5.05
N GLN A 72 1.82 -11.32 -5.56
CA GLN A 72 1.14 -10.97 -6.80
C GLN A 72 -0.17 -10.25 -6.53
N ALA A 73 -1.09 -10.81 -5.74
CA ALA A 73 -2.44 -10.25 -5.65
C ALA A 73 -3.06 -10.20 -4.24
N GLY A 74 -3.88 -9.18 -4.02
CA GLY A 74 -4.92 -9.18 -2.99
C GLY A 74 -4.38 -9.00 -1.57
N VAL A 75 -3.84 -7.81 -1.28
CA VAL A 75 -3.29 -7.45 0.03
C VAL A 75 -4.25 -6.54 0.79
N ARG A 76 -4.60 -6.90 2.03
CA ARG A 76 -5.34 -6.06 2.97
C ARG A 76 -4.59 -5.93 4.28
N ILE A 77 -4.29 -4.70 4.68
CA ILE A 77 -3.56 -4.42 5.91
C ILE A 77 -4.31 -3.37 6.70
N SER A 78 -4.45 -3.63 8.00
CA SER A 78 -4.83 -2.64 9.00
C SER A 78 -3.69 -2.55 10.01
N GLY A 79 -3.14 -1.36 10.24
CA GLY A 79 -2.09 -1.20 11.23
C GLY A 79 -1.83 0.23 11.64
N GLN A 80 -0.86 0.43 12.52
CA GLN A 80 -0.51 1.78 12.97
C GLN A 80 0.67 2.33 12.17
N ARG A 81 1.79 1.60 12.09
CA ARG A 81 3.04 2.15 11.56
C ARG A 81 3.75 1.24 10.57
N GLY A 82 4.26 1.84 9.50
CA GLY A 82 5.32 1.27 8.67
C GLY A 82 4.85 0.05 7.86
N VAL A 83 4.28 0.31 6.70
CA VAL A 83 3.83 -0.71 5.74
C VAL A 83 4.64 -0.61 4.46
N ARG A 84 5.27 -1.70 4.03
CA ARG A 84 5.94 -1.81 2.73
C ARG A 84 5.39 -2.98 1.93
N ILE A 85 4.90 -2.70 0.72
CA ILE A 85 4.31 -3.72 -0.14
C ILE A 85 4.92 -3.63 -1.53
N SER A 86 5.24 -4.80 -2.10
CA SER A 86 5.42 -5.02 -3.53
C SER A 86 4.33 -5.99 -3.95
N ALA A 87 3.38 -5.55 -4.78
CA ALA A 87 2.27 -6.39 -5.26
C ALA A 87 1.89 -5.99 -6.68
N GLN A 88 1.57 -6.94 -7.55
CA GLN A 88 1.06 -6.61 -8.88
C GLN A 88 -0.32 -5.96 -8.76
N ASP A 89 -1.25 -6.62 -8.05
CA ASP A 89 -2.65 -6.21 -8.02
C ASP A 89 -3.26 -6.08 -6.63
N GLY A 90 -4.12 -5.07 -6.49
CA GLY A 90 -5.16 -5.04 -5.46
C GLY A 90 -4.62 -4.90 -4.05
N VAL A 91 -4.23 -3.67 -3.70
CA VAL A 91 -3.69 -3.34 -2.38
C VAL A 91 -4.66 -2.42 -1.63
N ARG A 92 -5.11 -2.83 -0.44
CA ARG A 92 -5.90 -1.99 0.47
C ARG A 92 -5.21 -1.85 1.82
N ILE A 93 -4.93 -0.61 2.22
CA ILE A 93 -4.25 -0.32 3.48
C ILE A 93 -5.01 0.73 4.27
N SER A 94 -5.18 0.45 5.56
CA SER A 94 -5.50 1.45 6.58
C SER A 94 -4.32 1.54 7.54
N ALA A 95 -3.64 2.68 7.58
CA ALA A 95 -2.48 2.93 8.45
C ALA A 95 -2.64 4.27 9.19
N ARG A 96 -1.91 4.48 10.30
CA ARG A 96 -1.70 5.85 10.80
C ARG A 96 -0.53 6.47 10.04
N ASP A 97 0.63 5.81 10.05
CA ASP A 97 1.89 6.39 9.59
C ASP A 97 2.64 5.48 8.61
N GLY A 98 3.19 6.07 7.56
CA GLY A 98 4.28 5.49 6.77
C GLY A 98 3.86 4.30 5.92
N VAL A 99 3.39 4.57 4.71
CA VAL A 99 3.01 3.55 3.71
C VAL A 99 3.87 3.68 2.47
N ARG A 100 4.52 2.60 2.06
CA ARG A 100 5.27 2.49 0.80
C ARG A 100 4.76 1.34 -0.05
N ILE A 101 4.33 1.63 -1.27
CA ILE A 101 3.83 0.62 -2.20
C ILE A 101 4.55 0.73 -3.53
N SER A 102 4.92 -0.42 -4.09
CA SER A 102 5.24 -0.60 -5.50
C SER A 102 4.29 -1.64 -6.09
N GLY A 103 3.67 -1.33 -7.23
CA GLY A 103 2.78 -2.29 -7.88
C GLY A 103 2.34 -1.90 -9.28
N GLU A 104 1.49 -2.72 -9.87
CA GLU A 104 0.93 -2.48 -11.21
C GLU A 104 -0.42 -1.77 -11.06
N ALA A 105 -1.42 -2.38 -10.43
CA ALA A 105 -2.78 -1.84 -10.40
C ALA A 105 -3.50 -1.88 -9.04
N GLY A 106 -4.42 -0.93 -8.86
CA GLY A 106 -5.51 -1.02 -7.87
C GLY A 106 -5.06 -0.79 -6.43
N VAL A 107 -4.55 0.40 -6.14
CA VAL A 107 -4.07 0.79 -4.81
C VAL A 107 -5.11 1.68 -4.11
N ARG A 108 -5.57 1.26 -2.92
CA ARG A 108 -6.43 2.07 -2.03
C ARG A 108 -5.80 2.22 -0.65
N ILE A 109 -5.55 3.46 -0.26
CA ILE A 109 -4.90 3.76 1.03
C ILE A 109 -5.75 4.75 1.82
N SER A 110 -5.86 4.49 3.11
CA SER A 110 -6.27 5.45 4.13
C SER A 110 -5.13 5.57 5.13
N ALA A 111 -4.45 6.72 5.15
CA ALA A 111 -3.30 6.97 6.04
C ALA A 111 -3.36 8.39 6.60
N ARG A 112 -2.92 8.63 7.85
CA ARG A 112 -2.80 10.01 8.34
C ARG A 112 -1.58 10.66 7.70
N ASP A 113 -0.42 10.01 7.82
CA ASP A 113 0.85 10.60 7.43
C ASP A 113 1.71 9.68 6.55
N GLY A 114 2.36 10.29 5.55
CA GLY A 114 3.48 9.71 4.82
C GLY A 114 3.08 8.55 3.91
N VAL A 115 2.70 8.85 2.68
CA VAL A 115 2.36 7.85 1.65
C VAL A 115 3.29 8.01 0.45
N ARG A 116 3.96 6.92 0.06
CA ARG A 116 4.77 6.84 -1.16
C ARG A 116 4.30 5.68 -2.03
N ILE A 117 3.87 5.97 -3.26
CA ILE A 117 3.37 4.97 -4.19
C ILE A 117 4.10 5.09 -5.52
N SER A 118 4.52 3.94 -6.05
CA SER A 118 4.83 3.75 -7.45
C SER A 118 3.84 2.74 -8.01
N ALA A 119 2.95 3.15 -8.91
CA ALA A 119 1.95 2.28 -9.53
C ALA A 119 1.87 2.54 -11.04
N GLN A 120 1.43 1.57 -11.83
CA GLN A 120 1.07 1.84 -13.22
C GLN A 120 -0.30 2.51 -13.26
N ASP A 121 -1.28 1.93 -12.56
CA ASP A 121 -2.68 2.34 -12.62
C ASP A 121 -3.44 2.39 -11.28
N GLY A 122 -4.41 3.30 -11.24
CA GLY A 122 -5.53 3.23 -10.29
C GLY A 122 -5.13 3.43 -8.83
N VAL A 123 -4.78 4.65 -8.46
CA VAL A 123 -4.39 5.02 -7.10
C VAL A 123 -5.47 5.88 -6.44
N ARG A 124 -6.00 5.40 -5.30
CA ARG A 124 -6.94 6.15 -4.45
C ARG A 124 -6.36 6.33 -3.05
N ILE A 125 -6.21 7.58 -2.62
CA ILE A 125 -5.69 7.90 -1.30
C ILE A 125 -6.64 8.82 -0.57
N SER A 126 -6.91 8.48 0.69
CA SER A 126 -7.44 9.39 1.68
C SER A 126 -6.39 9.59 2.76
N GLY A 127 -5.92 10.80 2.98
CA GLY A 127 -4.92 11.04 4.03
C GLY A 127 -4.50 12.47 4.18
N GLN A 128 -3.93 12.82 5.34
CA GLN A 128 -3.78 14.20 5.80
C GLN A 128 -2.48 14.85 5.33
N ALA A 129 -1.33 14.16 5.43
CA ALA A 129 -0.05 14.79 5.08
C ALA A 129 0.93 13.88 4.32
N GLY A 130 1.72 14.51 3.44
CA GLY A 130 2.93 13.91 2.87
C GLY A 130 2.65 12.80 1.87
N VAL A 131 1.98 13.12 0.77
CA VAL A 131 1.65 12.16 -0.29
C VAL A 131 2.58 12.33 -1.50
N ARG A 132 3.28 11.26 -1.88
CA ARG A 132 4.12 11.21 -3.08
C ARG A 132 3.69 10.05 -3.97
N ILE A 133 3.29 10.34 -5.20
CA ILE A 133 2.81 9.34 -6.16
C ILE A 133 3.57 9.49 -7.47
N SER A 134 4.05 8.37 -7.98
CA SER A 134 4.47 8.21 -9.37
C SER A 134 3.54 7.18 -10.01
N ALA A 135 2.63 7.65 -10.87
CA ALA A 135 1.70 6.83 -11.62
C ALA A 135 2.09 6.85 -13.10
N ALA A 136 2.27 5.69 -13.73
CA ALA A 136 2.78 5.65 -15.10
C ALA A 136 1.71 5.96 -16.14
N GLU A 137 0.44 5.56 -15.92
CA GLU A 137 -0.58 5.67 -16.95
C GLU A 137 -1.81 6.43 -16.46
N ARG A 138 -2.69 5.84 -15.63
CA ARG A 138 -3.99 6.47 -15.34
C ARG A 138 -4.41 6.49 -13.87
N GLY A 139 -5.12 7.57 -13.53
CA GLY A 139 -6.16 7.53 -12.49
C GLY A 139 -5.67 7.69 -11.06
N VAL A 140 -5.17 8.87 -10.73
CA VAL A 140 -4.82 9.25 -9.35
C VAL A 140 -5.93 10.08 -8.75
N ARG A 141 -6.53 9.59 -7.65
CA ARG A 141 -7.50 10.35 -6.85
C ARG A 141 -7.02 10.49 -5.41
N ILE A 142 -6.90 11.74 -4.96
CA ILE A 142 -6.54 12.09 -3.58
C ILE A 142 -7.64 12.95 -2.98
N SER A 143 -8.05 12.62 -1.76
CA SER A 143 -8.99 13.42 -0.97
C SER A 143 -8.49 13.60 0.48
N GLY A 144 -8.73 14.78 1.04
CA GLY A 144 -8.43 15.08 2.45
C GLY A 144 -6.96 15.35 2.75
N ALA A 145 -6.16 15.65 1.71
CA ALA A 145 -4.76 16.01 1.88
C ALA A 145 -4.62 17.46 2.35
N ASP A 146 -4.35 17.63 3.65
CA ASP A 146 -4.16 18.93 4.27
C ASP A 146 -2.83 19.56 3.83
N ARG A 147 -1.74 18.77 3.69
CA ARG A 147 -0.42 19.30 3.31
C ARG A 147 0.43 18.37 2.43
N GLY A 148 1.07 18.95 1.42
CA GLY A 148 2.25 18.38 0.76
C GLY A 148 1.94 17.18 -0.13
N VAL A 149 1.36 17.46 -1.31
CA VAL A 149 1.05 16.47 -2.33
C VAL A 149 1.98 16.65 -3.52
N ARG A 150 2.72 15.60 -3.89
CA ARG A 150 3.52 15.56 -5.13
C ARG A 150 3.11 14.39 -6.00
N ILE A 151 2.69 14.68 -7.23
CA ILE A 151 2.24 13.67 -8.17
C ILE A 151 2.99 13.82 -9.49
N SER A 152 3.47 12.70 -10.01
CA SER A 152 3.87 12.54 -11.40
C SER A 152 2.93 11.52 -12.04
N ALA A 153 2.11 11.93 -13.01
CA ALA A 153 1.15 11.04 -13.67
C ALA A 153 0.94 11.44 -15.14
N ARG A 154 0.82 10.47 -16.05
CA ARG A 154 0.54 10.78 -17.47
C ARG A 154 -0.88 11.31 -17.64
N GLU A 155 -1.89 10.63 -17.10
CA GLU A 155 -3.30 11.00 -17.26
C GLU A 155 -4.14 10.92 -15.97
N GLY A 156 -5.13 11.81 -15.86
CA GLY A 156 -6.27 11.62 -14.96
C GLY A 156 -5.95 11.82 -13.48
N VAL A 157 -5.66 13.05 -13.09
CA VAL A 157 -5.36 13.42 -11.70
C VAL A 157 -6.52 14.24 -11.11
N ARG A 158 -7.11 13.76 -10.01
CA ARG A 158 -8.11 14.49 -9.22
C ARG A 158 -7.65 14.66 -7.78
N ILE A 159 -7.53 15.91 -7.33
CA ILE A 159 -7.08 16.23 -5.97
C ILE A 159 -8.07 17.15 -5.29
N SER A 160 -8.42 16.83 -4.06
CA SER A 160 -9.04 17.73 -3.09
C SER A 160 -8.16 17.79 -1.86
N GLY A 161 -7.63 18.99 -1.56
CA GLY A 161 -6.71 19.23 -0.44
C GLY A 161 -6.67 20.68 -0.01
N GLN A 162 -5.84 21.01 0.98
CA GLN A 162 -5.74 22.39 1.50
C GLN A 162 -4.48 23.09 1.02
N HIS A 163 -3.28 22.55 1.28
CA HIS A 163 -2.03 23.27 1.04
C HIS A 163 -0.96 22.45 0.27
N GLY A 164 -0.30 23.09 -0.70
CA GLY A 164 0.98 22.63 -1.27
C GLY A 164 0.83 21.42 -2.19
N VAL A 165 0.25 21.65 -3.37
CA VAL A 165 0.04 20.64 -4.41
C VAL A 165 1.01 20.90 -5.57
N ARG A 166 1.88 19.92 -5.86
CA ARG A 166 2.76 19.93 -7.04
C ARG A 166 2.43 18.76 -7.96
N ILE A 167 2.12 19.06 -9.21
CA ILE A 167 1.78 18.04 -10.22
C ILE A 167 2.68 18.19 -11.44
N SER A 168 3.13 17.05 -11.94
CA SER A 168 3.80 16.89 -13.23
C SER A 168 3.02 15.88 -14.07
N GLY A 169 2.43 16.29 -15.20
CA GLY A 169 1.63 15.37 -16.02
C GLY A 169 1.19 15.92 -17.37
N HIS A 170 0.62 15.07 -18.23
CA HIS A 170 0.30 15.41 -19.62
C HIS A 170 -1.17 15.82 -19.82
N ALA A 171 -2.15 15.10 -19.24
CA ALA A 171 -3.57 15.38 -19.48
C ALA A 171 -4.52 15.09 -18.30
N GLY A 172 -5.65 15.82 -18.24
CA GLY A 172 -6.79 15.49 -17.37
C GLY A 172 -6.58 15.80 -15.88
N VAL A 173 -6.09 16.99 -15.54
CA VAL A 173 -5.86 17.44 -14.16
C VAL A 173 -7.05 18.26 -13.65
N ARG A 174 -7.65 17.86 -12.53
CA ARG A 174 -8.63 18.68 -11.76
C ARG A 174 -8.17 18.82 -10.32
N ILE A 175 -8.08 20.05 -9.83
CA ILE A 175 -7.59 20.37 -8.50
C ILE A 175 -8.59 21.28 -7.80
N SER A 176 -8.92 20.95 -6.56
CA SER A 176 -9.52 21.86 -5.60
C SER A 176 -8.55 21.95 -4.42
N ALA A 177 -7.88 23.11 -4.29
CA ALA A 177 -6.93 23.40 -3.22
C ALA A 177 -7.18 24.82 -2.70
N ARG A 178 -6.99 25.02 -1.39
CA ARG A 178 -7.07 26.36 -0.80
C ARG A 178 -5.85 27.20 -1.18
N ASP A 179 -4.64 26.64 -1.04
CA ASP A 179 -3.40 27.36 -1.29
C ASP A 179 -2.30 26.52 -1.98
N GLY A 180 -1.44 27.19 -2.74
CA GLY A 180 -0.14 26.68 -3.16
C GLY A 180 -0.18 25.54 -4.18
N VAL A 181 -0.72 25.82 -5.37
CA VAL A 181 -0.75 24.88 -6.51
C VAL A 181 0.37 25.20 -7.50
N ARG A 182 1.18 24.21 -7.87
CA ARG A 182 2.15 24.29 -8.98
C ARG A 182 1.91 23.14 -9.94
N ILE A 183 1.63 23.46 -11.20
CA ILE A 183 1.43 22.48 -12.28
C ILE A 183 2.52 22.69 -13.32
N SER A 184 3.21 21.60 -13.67
CA SER A 184 4.09 21.54 -14.85
C SER A 184 3.49 20.51 -15.80
N ALA A 185 2.91 20.95 -16.91
CA ALA A 185 2.39 20.09 -17.96
C ALA A 185 3.14 20.31 -19.26
N GLN A 186 3.59 19.22 -19.89
CA GLN A 186 4.05 19.26 -21.28
C GLN A 186 2.84 18.95 -22.16
N ALA A 187 2.30 19.98 -22.80
CA ALA A 187 1.39 19.78 -23.91
C ALA A 187 2.19 19.11 -25.03
N ALA A 188 1.75 17.95 -25.50
CA ALA A 188 2.18 17.48 -26.79
C ALA A 188 1.69 18.51 -27.81
N LEU A 189 2.61 19.22 -28.48
CA LEU A 189 2.28 19.86 -29.74
C LEU A 189 1.81 18.73 -30.66
N ALA A 190 0.54 18.73 -31.02
CA ALA A 190 0.10 17.98 -32.19
C ALA A 190 0.75 18.65 -33.40
N ALA A 191 1.63 17.92 -34.09
CA ALA A 191 2.06 18.22 -35.44
C ALA A 191 1.08 17.54 -36.41
#